data_AF-A0A3B8Z213-F1
#
_entry.id   AF-A0A3B8Z213-F1
#
_cell.length_a   1.000
_cell.length_b   1.000
_cell.length_c   1.000
_cell.angle_alpha   90.00
_cell.angle_beta   90.00
_cell.angle_gamma   90.00
#
_symmetry.space_group_name_H-M   'P 1'
#
loop_
_entity.id
_entity.type
_entity.pdbx_description
1 polymer ?
#
loop_
_entity_poly.entity_id
_entity_poly.type
_entity_poly.pdbx_seq_one_letter_code
_entity_poly.pdbx_strand_id
1 'polypeptide(L)'
;KMSPVSDTTNLAAMVADTDLYSHIKSMLYTTVPTYIISLIAFTLVGLYYSGQTLSAQELLTLSQHLEIEFAISPLTLLPLIVLLTLSLKRTAAEVSMLASVVTAVVLAVATQDRTFTEVLNSLYAGYVADTGLEQLDTLLSRGGITSMMSTMSLALIALSLGGILDRAGFVRVLLSGVLKRIKRSASLMATTIGTGVVANMSMGEGYLSIIFGGQIFKDSFEEDRLEKHMLSRCLEEGATLSTSLIPWTTSGAFITGVLGMSPLEFAPWAFFNYINPLLSIGLAYMGFGIFRQQGFETPRGTPLSSLKNE
;
A
#
# COMPACT_ATOMS: atom_id res chain seq x y z
N LYS A 1 -3.25 2.59 2.31
CA LYS A 1 -3.24 2.90 3.76
C LYS A 1 -4.06 4.14 4.08
N MET A 2 -5.00 4.04 5.04
CA MET A 2 -5.97 5.08 5.46
C MET A 2 -7.13 5.43 4.50
N SER A 3 -7.27 4.74 3.36
CA SER A 3 -8.43 4.95 2.48
C SER A 3 -9.51 3.91 2.79
N PRO A 4 -10.78 4.30 2.98
CA PRO A 4 -11.89 3.36 3.15
C PRO A 4 -12.19 2.53 1.90
N VAL A 5 -11.60 2.89 0.77
CA VAL A 5 -11.72 2.18 -0.52
C VAL A 5 -10.51 1.27 -0.76
N SER A 6 -9.51 1.28 0.12
CA SER A 6 -8.34 0.40 0.01
C SER A 6 -8.69 -1.01 0.48
N ASP A 7 -8.54 -1.99 -0.41
CA ASP A 7 -8.85 -3.39 -0.12
C ASP A 7 -8.05 -3.93 1.06
N THR A 8 -6.75 -3.62 1.13
CA THR A 8 -5.89 -4.03 2.24
C THR A 8 -6.31 -3.43 3.58
N THR A 9 -6.77 -2.17 3.60
CA THR A 9 -7.28 -1.49 4.80
C THR A 9 -8.60 -2.14 5.25
N ASN A 10 -9.50 -2.45 4.32
CA ASN A 10 -10.74 -3.18 4.62
C ASN A 10 -10.47 -4.61 5.10
N LEU A 11 -9.55 -5.32 4.46
CA LEU A 11 -9.17 -6.69 4.81
C LEU A 11 -8.52 -6.73 6.20
N ALA A 12 -7.58 -5.82 6.51
CA ALA A 12 -6.93 -5.77 7.81
C ALA A 12 -7.93 -5.51 8.95
N ALA A 13 -8.90 -4.61 8.73
CA ALA A 13 -9.97 -4.35 9.69
C ALA A 13 -10.87 -5.58 9.89
N MET A 14 -11.27 -6.24 8.80
CA MET A 14 -12.12 -7.43 8.82
C MET A 14 -11.44 -8.62 9.51
N VAL A 15 -10.19 -8.91 9.17
CA VAL A 15 -9.43 -10.03 9.76
C VAL A 15 -9.21 -9.81 11.27
N ALA A 16 -8.96 -8.57 11.69
CA ALA A 16 -8.81 -8.22 13.10
C ALA A 16 -10.14 -8.06 13.85
N ASP A 17 -11.28 -8.20 13.16
CA ASP A 17 -12.63 -8.07 13.73
C ASP A 17 -12.88 -6.68 14.37
N THR A 18 -12.44 -5.62 13.69
CA THR A 18 -12.58 -4.22 14.14
C THR A 18 -13.35 -3.37 13.13
N ASP A 19 -13.94 -2.28 13.63
CA ASP A 19 -14.58 -1.28 12.78
C ASP A 19 -13.55 -0.52 11.94
N LEU A 20 -13.87 -0.30 10.66
CA LEU A 20 -12.98 0.36 9.69
C LEU A 20 -12.56 1.76 10.14
N TYR A 21 -13.46 2.55 10.74
CA TYR A 21 -13.13 3.89 11.20
C TYR A 21 -12.25 3.89 12.44
N SER A 22 -12.46 2.93 13.33
CA SER A 22 -11.60 2.71 14.50
C SER A 22 -10.19 2.30 14.08
N HIS A 23 -10.08 1.43 13.09
CA HIS A 23 -8.83 1.07 12.44
C HIS A 23 -8.12 2.28 11.79
N ILE A 24 -8.82 3.07 10.97
CA ILE A 24 -8.28 4.28 10.34
C ILE A 24 -7.78 5.28 11.40
N LYS A 25 -8.56 5.52 12.45
CA LYS A 25 -8.16 6.40 13.57
C LYS A 25 -6.89 5.89 14.25
N SER A 26 -6.77 4.58 14.48
CA SER A 26 -5.58 4.00 15.09
C SER A 26 -4.34 4.16 14.23
N MET A 27 -4.48 4.09 12.90
CA MET A 27 -3.39 4.29 11.95
C MET A 27 -2.88 5.73 11.87
N LEU A 28 -3.72 6.74 12.15
CA LEU A 28 -3.31 8.16 12.09
C LEU A 28 -2.09 8.44 12.99
N TYR A 29 -2.00 7.75 14.13
CA TYR A 29 -0.91 7.92 15.12
C TYR A 29 0.47 7.57 14.57
N THR A 30 0.58 6.65 13.62
CA THR A 30 1.86 6.27 13.00
C THR A 30 1.98 6.90 11.62
N THR A 31 0.88 6.92 10.88
CA THR A 31 0.85 7.34 9.48
C THR A 31 1.08 8.84 9.30
N VAL A 32 0.39 9.69 10.06
CA VAL A 32 0.55 11.16 9.93
C VAL A 32 1.97 11.60 10.29
N PRO A 33 2.56 11.17 11.43
CA PRO A 33 3.96 11.48 11.70
C PRO A 33 4.92 10.95 10.63
N THR A 34 4.67 9.76 10.07
CA THR A 34 5.52 9.23 8.99
C THR A 34 5.41 10.05 7.71
N TYR A 35 4.21 10.53 7.37
CA TYR A 35 4.03 11.45 6.25
C TYR A 35 4.85 12.73 6.45
N ILE A 36 4.84 13.31 7.65
CA ILE A 36 5.62 14.50 7.98
C ILE A 36 7.12 14.21 7.82
N ILE A 37 7.62 13.09 8.37
CA ILE A 37 9.03 12.70 8.25
C ILE A 37 9.42 12.49 6.79
N SER A 38 8.56 11.80 6.01
CA SER A 38 8.81 11.54 4.60
C SER A 38 8.81 12.83 3.78
N LEU A 39 7.90 13.77 4.07
CA LEU A 39 7.84 15.07 3.43
C LEU A 39 9.11 15.88 3.72
N ILE A 40 9.58 15.89 4.97
CA ILE A 40 10.85 16.54 5.33
C ILE A 40 12.01 15.89 4.59
N ALA A 41 12.10 14.55 4.57
CA ALA A 41 13.16 13.83 3.87
C ALA A 41 13.19 14.17 2.38
N PHE A 42 12.03 14.10 1.69
CA PHE A 42 11.94 14.48 0.28
C PHE A 42 12.23 15.98 0.05
N THR A 43 11.86 16.86 0.97
CA THR A 43 12.20 18.28 0.88
C THR A 43 13.70 18.49 0.97
N LEU A 44 14.39 17.84 1.91
CA LEU A 44 15.85 17.92 2.03
C LEU A 44 16.58 17.38 0.80
N VAL A 45 16.11 16.25 0.26
CA VAL A 45 16.62 15.70 -1.02
C VAL A 45 16.38 16.71 -2.14
N GLY A 46 15.17 17.26 -2.26
CA GLY A 46 14.85 18.27 -3.28
C GLY A 46 15.72 19.54 -3.17
N LEU A 47 16.00 20.01 -1.96
CA LEU A 47 16.89 21.14 -1.73
C LEU A 47 18.34 20.85 -2.13
N TYR A 48 18.81 19.61 -1.93
CA TYR A 48 20.14 19.19 -2.38
C TYR A 48 20.30 19.27 -3.91
N TYR A 49 19.23 18.95 -4.66
CA TYR A 49 19.20 19.03 -6.13
C TYR A 49 18.73 20.39 -6.68
N SER A 50 18.40 21.37 -5.82
CA SER A 50 17.84 22.67 -6.24
C SER A 50 18.77 23.53 -7.10
N GLY A 51 20.08 23.22 -7.12
CA GLY A 51 21.06 23.85 -8.00
C GLY A 51 21.02 23.36 -9.46
N GLN A 52 20.32 22.26 -9.74
CA GLN A 52 20.04 21.78 -11.10
C GLN A 52 18.72 22.40 -11.58
N THR A 53 18.73 23.70 -11.85
CA THR A 53 17.59 24.36 -12.49
C THR A 53 17.39 23.73 -13.88
N LEU A 54 16.28 23.01 -14.05
CA LEU A 54 15.70 22.80 -15.38
C LEU A 54 15.66 24.16 -16.06
N SER A 55 16.29 24.27 -17.23
CA SER A 55 16.27 25.52 -17.97
C SER A 55 14.81 25.85 -18.27
N ALA A 56 14.41 27.12 -18.13
CA ALA A 56 13.06 27.55 -18.53
C ALA A 56 12.75 27.15 -19.98
N GLN A 57 13.79 27.01 -20.80
CA GLN A 57 13.72 26.49 -22.16
C GLN A 57 13.27 25.02 -22.24
N GLU A 58 13.82 24.12 -21.42
CA GLU A 58 13.40 22.71 -21.36
C GLU A 58 11.94 22.57 -20.95
N LEU A 59 11.48 23.37 -19.98
CA LEU A 59 10.06 23.38 -19.57
C LEU A 59 9.12 23.84 -20.70
N LEU A 60 9.52 24.88 -21.43
CA LEU A 60 8.75 25.36 -22.59
C LEU A 60 8.68 24.30 -23.69
N THR A 61 9.81 23.67 -24.01
CA THR A 61 9.87 22.57 -24.98
C THR A 61 8.93 21.43 -24.55
N LEU A 62 9.00 20.99 -23.29
CA LEU A 62 8.16 19.91 -22.77
C LEU A 62 6.66 20.24 -22.89
N SER A 63 6.27 21.47 -22.54
CA SER A 63 4.88 21.93 -22.63
C SER A 63 4.38 21.95 -24.08
N GLN A 64 5.21 22.40 -25.03
CA GLN A 64 4.85 22.46 -26.44
C GLN A 64 4.61 21.06 -27.03
N HIS A 65 5.48 20.09 -26.71
CA HIS A 65 5.30 18.71 -27.16
C HIS A 65 4.02 18.07 -26.58
N LEU A 66 3.65 18.40 -25.34
CA LEU A 66 2.42 17.91 -24.73
C LEU A 66 1.16 18.55 -25.32
N GLU A 67 1.18 19.84 -25.66
CA GLU A 67 0.04 20.55 -26.29
C GLU A 67 -0.22 20.08 -27.72
N ILE A 68 0.81 19.61 -28.42
CA ILE A 68 0.66 19.02 -29.76
C ILE A 68 -0.01 17.65 -29.67
N GLU A 69 0.37 16.82 -28.70
CA GLU A 69 -0.09 15.44 -28.58
C GLU A 69 -1.47 15.31 -27.90
N PHE A 70 -1.79 16.22 -26.97
CA PHE A 70 -3.00 16.15 -26.16
C PHE A 70 -3.75 17.48 -26.05
N ALA A 71 -5.07 17.41 -26.14
CA ALA A 71 -5.97 18.49 -25.76
C ALA A 71 -6.09 18.59 -24.24
N ILE A 72 -5.16 19.31 -23.60
CA ILE A 72 -5.15 19.51 -22.15
C ILE A 72 -6.20 20.56 -21.79
N SER A 73 -7.22 20.15 -21.04
CA SER A 73 -8.27 21.05 -20.53
C SER A 73 -8.71 20.62 -19.14
N PRO A 74 -9.36 21.48 -18.34
CA PRO A 74 -9.91 21.07 -17.04
C PRO A 74 -10.88 19.87 -17.14
N LEU A 75 -11.43 19.60 -18.31
CA LEU A 75 -12.29 18.45 -18.58
C LEU A 75 -11.53 17.12 -18.49
N THR A 76 -10.21 17.09 -18.72
CA THR A 76 -9.35 15.90 -18.58
C THR A 76 -9.20 15.43 -17.14
N LEU A 77 -9.62 16.22 -16.16
CA LEU A 77 -9.70 15.82 -14.76
C LEU A 77 -10.99 15.04 -14.44
N LEU A 78 -11.97 14.96 -15.35
CA LEU A 78 -13.25 14.27 -15.10
C LEU A 78 -13.07 12.82 -14.62
N PRO A 79 -12.25 11.96 -15.25
CA PRO A 79 -12.05 10.59 -14.78
C PRO A 79 -11.59 10.53 -13.32
N LEU A 80 -10.67 11.43 -12.93
CA LEU A 80 -10.18 11.55 -11.56
C LEU A 80 -11.29 12.04 -10.62
N ILE A 81 -12.06 13.06 -11.02
CA ILE A 81 -13.17 13.60 -10.22
C ILE A 81 -14.25 12.53 -10.00
N VAL A 82 -14.60 11.75 -11.02
CA VAL A 82 -15.55 10.64 -10.93
C VAL A 82 -15.05 9.60 -9.92
N LEU A 83 -13.79 9.18 -10.05
CA LEU A 83 -13.16 8.22 -9.15
C LEU A 83 -13.20 8.73 -7.69
N LEU A 84 -12.76 9.96 -7.45
CA LEU A 84 -12.71 10.56 -6.12
C LEU A 84 -14.11 10.74 -5.53
N THR A 85 -15.07 11.21 -6.32
CA THR A 85 -16.45 11.44 -5.85
C THR A 85 -17.13 10.13 -5.45
N LEU A 86 -16.98 9.07 -6.26
CA LEU A 86 -17.51 7.74 -5.96
C LEU A 86 -16.82 7.13 -4.73
N SER A 87 -15.49 7.24 -4.68
CA SER A 87 -14.69 6.80 -3.53
C SER A 87 -15.11 7.48 -2.22
N LEU A 88 -15.33 8.80 -2.23
CA LEU A 88 -15.83 9.56 -1.07
C LEU A 88 -17.27 9.17 -0.68
N LYS A 89 -18.08 8.74 -1.65
CA LYS A 89 -19.43 8.19 -1.42
C LYS A 89 -19.42 6.74 -0.93
N ARG A 90 -18.23 6.14 -0.69
CA ARG A 90 -18.06 4.76 -0.19
C ARG A 90 -18.63 3.69 -1.11
N THR A 91 -18.65 3.93 -2.43
CA THR A 91 -18.96 2.88 -3.40
C THR A 91 -17.82 1.87 -3.49
N ALA A 92 -18.11 0.65 -3.93
CA ALA A 92 -17.10 -0.38 -4.16
C ALA A 92 -15.97 0.14 -5.08
N ALA A 93 -14.73 -0.29 -4.81
CA ALA A 93 -13.54 0.20 -5.51
C ALA A 93 -13.61 -0.10 -7.00
N GLU A 94 -14.04 -1.32 -7.35
CA GLU A 94 -14.16 -1.81 -8.72
C GLU A 94 -15.13 -0.95 -9.53
N VAL A 95 -16.28 -0.61 -8.94
CA VAL A 95 -17.29 0.25 -9.57
C VAL A 95 -16.73 1.65 -9.82
N SER A 96 -16.02 2.20 -8.83
CA SER A 96 -15.43 3.53 -8.91
C SER A 96 -14.35 3.61 -10.00
N MET A 97 -13.51 2.59 -10.10
CA MET A 97 -12.46 2.47 -11.13
C MET A 97 -13.07 2.29 -12.52
N LEU A 98 -14.05 1.39 -12.68
CA LEU A 98 -14.72 1.17 -13.97
C LEU A 98 -15.43 2.43 -14.47
N ALA A 99 -16.14 3.15 -13.59
CA ALA A 99 -16.77 4.42 -13.94
C ALA A 99 -15.75 5.47 -14.41
N SER A 100 -14.59 5.53 -13.74
CA SER A 100 -13.48 6.41 -14.14
C SER A 100 -12.92 6.03 -15.53
N VAL A 101 -12.68 4.75 -15.78
CA VAL A 101 -12.21 4.24 -17.08
C VAL A 101 -13.22 4.56 -18.19
N VAL A 102 -14.51 4.30 -17.97
CA VAL A 102 -15.56 4.64 -18.95
C VAL A 102 -15.58 6.15 -19.24
N THR A 103 -15.44 6.97 -18.20
CA THR A 103 -15.34 8.44 -18.36
C THR A 103 -14.11 8.82 -19.19
N ALA A 104 -12.96 8.18 -18.96
CA ALA A 104 -11.74 8.42 -19.73
C ALA A 104 -11.89 8.01 -21.20
N VAL A 105 -12.55 6.87 -21.48
CA VAL A 105 -12.84 6.42 -22.84
C VAL A 105 -13.73 7.41 -23.59
N VAL A 106 -14.81 7.88 -22.94
CA VAL A 106 -15.70 8.88 -23.53
C VAL A 106 -14.94 10.17 -23.84
N LEU A 107 -14.08 10.61 -22.92
CA LEU A 107 -13.30 11.83 -23.11
C LEU A 107 -12.27 11.68 -24.24
N ALA A 108 -11.57 10.54 -24.31
CA ALA A 108 -10.60 10.29 -25.38
C ALA A 108 -11.25 10.36 -26.77
N VAL A 109 -12.47 9.83 -26.91
CA VAL A 109 -13.21 9.88 -28.17
C VAL A 109 -13.80 11.27 -28.45
N ALA A 110 -14.31 11.94 -27.42
CA ALA A 110 -15.02 13.21 -27.59
C ALA A 110 -14.10 14.43 -27.70
N THR A 111 -12.90 14.41 -27.11
CA THR A 111 -12.04 15.60 -27.01
C THR A 111 -10.59 15.40 -27.43
N GLN A 112 -10.12 14.16 -27.58
CA GLN A 112 -8.73 13.87 -27.99
C GLN A 112 -8.64 13.39 -29.45
N ASP A 113 -9.74 13.48 -30.21
CA ASP A 113 -9.87 13.03 -31.61
C ASP A 113 -9.38 11.58 -31.84
N ARG A 114 -9.47 10.72 -30.83
CA ARG A 114 -9.11 9.30 -30.93
C ARG A 114 -10.33 8.47 -31.31
N THR A 115 -10.14 7.51 -32.22
CA THR A 115 -11.22 6.58 -32.57
C THR A 115 -11.50 5.62 -31.42
N PHE A 116 -12.74 5.14 -31.31
CA PHE A 116 -13.10 4.15 -30.28
C PHE A 116 -12.23 2.89 -30.35
N THR A 117 -11.88 2.45 -31.56
CA THR A 117 -11.01 1.27 -31.77
C THR A 117 -9.59 1.50 -31.29
N GLU A 118 -9.01 2.69 -31.52
CA GLU A 118 -7.69 3.05 -30.99
C GLU A 118 -7.69 3.04 -29.46
N VAL A 119 -8.72 3.63 -28.83
CA VAL A 119 -8.84 3.64 -27.37
C VAL A 119 -8.93 2.22 -26.80
N LEU A 120 -9.72 1.34 -27.42
CA LEU A 120 -9.79 -0.07 -27.01
C LEU A 120 -8.45 -0.81 -27.19
N ASN A 121 -7.76 -0.56 -28.29
CA ASN A 121 -6.42 -1.12 -28.51
C ASN A 121 -5.42 -0.61 -27.48
N SER A 122 -5.49 0.67 -27.09
CA SER A 122 -4.65 1.24 -26.03
C SER A 122 -4.98 0.65 -24.65
N LEU A 123 -6.26 0.36 -24.36
CA LEU A 123 -6.61 -0.38 -23.13
C LEU A 123 -6.04 -1.79 -23.12
N TYR A 124 -6.09 -2.47 -24.27
CA TYR A 124 -5.59 -3.84 -24.39
C TYR A 124 -4.06 -3.91 -24.37
N ALA A 125 -3.39 -3.22 -25.31
CA ALA A 125 -1.95 -3.33 -25.55
C ALA A 125 -1.11 -2.25 -24.85
N GLY A 126 -1.72 -1.13 -24.48
CA GLY A 126 -1.03 0.05 -23.95
C GLY A 126 -1.03 1.23 -24.93
N TYR A 127 -0.89 2.44 -24.38
CA TYR A 127 -0.68 3.65 -25.18
C TYR A 127 0.80 3.78 -25.50
N VAL A 128 1.13 4.14 -26.74
CA VAL A 128 2.50 4.45 -27.18
C VAL A 128 2.49 5.87 -27.72
N ALA A 129 3.27 6.74 -27.08
CA ALA A 129 3.42 8.13 -27.46
C ALA A 129 4.57 8.29 -28.47
N ASP A 130 4.39 9.20 -29.43
CA ASP A 130 5.41 9.63 -30.39
C ASP A 130 5.42 11.16 -30.45
N THR A 131 5.93 11.76 -29.39
CA THR A 131 6.04 13.22 -29.24
C THR A 131 7.32 13.77 -29.86
N GLY A 132 8.24 12.91 -30.31
CA GLY A 132 9.57 13.26 -30.82
C GLY A 132 10.61 13.58 -29.73
N LEU A 133 10.26 13.36 -28.46
CA LEU A 133 11.14 13.57 -27.32
C LEU A 133 11.16 12.30 -26.45
N GLU A 134 12.25 11.54 -26.52
CA GLU A 134 12.36 10.20 -25.91
C GLU A 134 11.97 10.16 -24.43
N GLN A 135 12.27 11.23 -23.68
CA GLN A 135 11.90 11.35 -22.27
C GLN A 135 10.38 11.42 -22.06
N LEU A 136 9.67 12.16 -22.91
CA LEU A 136 8.20 12.23 -22.88
C LEU A 136 7.59 10.93 -23.37
N ASP A 137 8.14 10.35 -24.44
CA ASP A 137 7.64 9.11 -25.02
C ASP A 137 7.72 7.97 -24.00
N THR A 138 8.81 7.90 -23.24
CA THR A 138 8.97 6.94 -22.14
C THR A 138 7.98 7.18 -21.00
N LEU A 139 7.66 8.44 -20.69
CA LEU A 139 6.73 8.78 -19.59
C LEU A 139 5.26 8.52 -19.93
N LEU A 140 4.89 8.84 -21.18
CA LEU A 140 3.53 8.78 -21.69
C LEU A 140 3.17 7.38 -22.21
N SER A 141 4.15 6.65 -22.75
CA SER A 141 3.94 5.27 -23.17
C SER A 141 3.74 4.38 -21.95
N ARG A 142 2.58 3.73 -21.85
CA ARG A 142 2.18 2.91 -20.70
C ARG A 142 1.59 1.59 -21.17
N GLY A 143 1.82 0.56 -20.37
CA GLY A 143 1.27 -0.77 -20.62
C GLY A 143 -0.25 -0.85 -20.47
N GLY A 144 -0.86 -1.74 -21.24
CA GLY A 144 -2.28 -2.07 -21.14
C GLY A 144 -2.53 -3.33 -20.31
N ILE A 145 -3.70 -3.95 -20.51
CA ILE A 145 -4.05 -5.22 -19.88
C ILE A 145 -3.00 -6.30 -20.17
N THR A 146 -2.47 -6.36 -21.40
CA THR A 146 -1.44 -7.35 -21.78
C THR A 146 -0.17 -7.23 -20.95
N SER A 147 0.29 -6.01 -20.67
CA SER A 147 1.47 -5.74 -19.83
C SER A 147 1.25 -6.14 -18.38
N MET A 148 -0.01 -6.13 -17.92
CA MET A 148 -0.40 -6.54 -16.57
C MET A 148 -0.62 -8.05 -16.44
N MET A 149 -0.67 -8.81 -17.54
CA MET A 149 -0.97 -10.25 -17.51
C MET A 149 0.05 -11.06 -16.73
N SER A 150 1.33 -10.69 -16.77
CA SER A 150 2.39 -11.35 -15.99
C SER A 150 2.18 -11.15 -14.49
N THR A 151 1.88 -9.91 -14.07
CA THR A 151 1.55 -9.57 -12.68
C THR A 151 0.27 -10.27 -12.23
N MET A 152 -0.77 -10.30 -13.07
CA MET A 152 -2.02 -11.02 -12.78
C MET A 152 -1.78 -12.52 -12.62
N SER A 153 -0.98 -13.12 -13.51
CA SER A 153 -0.63 -14.55 -13.44
C SER A 153 0.16 -14.88 -12.17
N LEU A 154 1.13 -14.02 -11.82
CA LEU A 154 1.89 -14.13 -10.57
C LEU A 154 0.95 -14.07 -9.36
N ALA A 155 0.01 -13.14 -9.33
CA ALA A 155 -0.97 -13.02 -8.25
C ALA A 155 -1.84 -14.27 -8.11
N LEU A 156 -2.37 -14.82 -9.21
CA LEU A 156 -3.19 -16.03 -9.20
C LEU A 156 -2.41 -17.25 -8.69
N ILE A 157 -1.15 -17.40 -9.13
CA ILE A 157 -0.27 -18.49 -8.66
C ILE A 157 0.08 -18.29 -7.19
N ALA A 158 0.43 -17.08 -6.76
CA ALA A 158 0.80 -16.76 -5.38
C ALA A 158 -0.38 -17.01 -4.42
N LEU A 159 -1.59 -16.59 -4.78
CA LEU A 159 -2.80 -16.87 -4.02
C LEU A 159 -3.08 -18.37 -3.92
N SER A 160 -2.96 -19.10 -5.04
CA SER A 160 -3.15 -20.55 -5.07
C SER A 160 -2.12 -21.28 -4.20
N LEU A 161 -0.85 -20.91 -4.31
CA LEU A 161 0.24 -21.46 -3.51
C LEU A 161 0.05 -21.15 -2.03
N GLY A 162 -0.27 -19.92 -1.67
CA GLY A 162 -0.50 -19.56 -0.27
C GLY A 162 -1.68 -20.28 0.36
N GLY A 163 -2.75 -20.53 -0.41
CA GLY A 163 -3.85 -21.39 0.03
C GLY A 163 -3.43 -22.85 0.29
N ILE A 164 -2.55 -23.40 -0.55
CA ILE A 164 -1.97 -24.74 -0.33
C ILE A 164 -1.09 -24.76 0.92
N LEU A 165 -0.22 -23.76 1.09
CA LEU A 165 0.69 -23.64 2.24
C LEU A 165 -0.06 -23.52 3.57
N ASP A 166 -1.20 -22.83 3.57
CA ASP A 166 -2.08 -22.75 4.73
C ASP A 166 -2.76 -24.07 5.05
N ARG A 167 -3.39 -24.70 4.05
CA ARG A 167 -4.03 -26.02 4.23
C ARG A 167 -3.05 -27.10 4.66
N ALA A 168 -1.80 -27.01 4.23
CA ALA A 168 -0.72 -27.91 4.64
C ALA A 168 -0.12 -27.55 6.03
N GLY A 169 -0.52 -26.44 6.64
CA GLY A 169 -0.07 -26.02 7.96
C GLY A 169 1.32 -25.40 8.01
N PHE A 170 1.98 -25.15 6.86
CA PHE A 170 3.33 -24.57 6.81
C PHE A 170 3.37 -23.18 7.43
N VAL A 171 2.35 -22.36 7.15
CA VAL A 171 2.25 -20.99 7.69
C VAL A 171 2.14 -21.04 9.21
N ARG A 172 1.35 -21.97 9.75
CA ARG A 172 1.24 -22.18 11.20
C ARG A 172 2.57 -22.65 11.80
N VAL A 173 3.30 -23.55 11.15
CA VAL A 173 4.61 -24.03 11.64
C VAL A 173 5.65 -22.91 11.65
N LEU A 174 5.80 -22.17 10.55
CA LEU A 174 6.74 -21.04 10.44
C LEU A 174 6.52 -20.00 11.53
N LEU A 175 5.25 -19.81 11.94
CA LEU A 175 4.85 -18.73 12.84
C LEU A 175 4.59 -19.20 14.28
N SER A 176 4.36 -20.50 14.52
CA SER A 176 4.14 -21.08 15.86
C SER A 176 5.34 -20.96 16.80
N GLY A 177 6.56 -20.87 16.27
CA GLY A 177 7.78 -20.65 17.05
C GLY A 177 7.90 -19.22 17.63
N VAL A 178 7.11 -18.30 17.10
CA VAL A 178 7.25 -16.85 17.34
C VAL A 178 6.47 -16.40 18.59
N LEU A 179 5.34 -17.05 18.91
CA LEU A 179 4.44 -16.64 20.00
C LEU A 179 4.97 -16.95 21.41
N LYS A 180 5.77 -18.00 21.60
CA LYS A 180 6.16 -18.48 22.94
C LYS A 180 7.12 -17.58 23.74
N ARG A 181 7.64 -16.49 23.15
CA ARG A 181 8.67 -15.64 23.77
C ARG A 181 8.24 -14.20 24.06
N ILE A 182 6.99 -13.85 23.77
CA ILE A 182 6.54 -12.46 23.83
C ILE A 182 5.96 -12.16 25.21
N LYS A 183 6.58 -11.24 25.96
CA LYS A 183 6.16 -10.85 27.32
C LYS A 183 5.68 -9.40 27.43
N ARG A 184 5.74 -8.63 26.34
CA ARG A 184 5.42 -7.19 26.31
C ARG A 184 4.60 -6.86 25.07
N SER A 185 3.61 -5.98 25.22
CA SER A 185 2.77 -5.48 24.11
C SER A 185 3.58 -4.89 22.97
N ALA A 186 4.65 -4.15 23.29
CA ALA A 186 5.56 -3.59 22.27
C ALA A 186 6.28 -4.67 21.47
N SER A 187 6.70 -5.75 22.14
CA SER A 187 7.32 -6.90 21.47
C SER A 187 6.29 -7.65 20.64
N LEU A 188 5.04 -7.78 21.11
CA LEU A 188 3.95 -8.39 20.34
C LEU A 188 3.72 -7.65 19.02
N MET A 189 3.57 -6.32 19.09
CA MET A 189 3.41 -5.49 17.89
C MET A 189 4.60 -5.60 16.94
N ALA A 190 5.84 -5.49 17.46
CA ALA A 190 7.04 -5.60 16.63
C ALA A 190 7.16 -6.95 15.95
N THR A 191 6.78 -8.01 16.66
CA THR A 191 6.77 -9.36 16.13
C THR A 191 5.67 -9.57 15.08
N THR A 192 4.49 -8.99 15.27
CA THR A 192 3.42 -9.01 14.24
C THR A 192 3.85 -8.27 12.98
N ILE A 193 4.43 -7.08 13.12
CA ILE A 193 4.94 -6.29 11.99
C ILE A 193 6.02 -7.06 11.25
N GLY A 194 7.04 -7.56 11.97
CA GLY A 194 8.12 -8.35 11.37
C GLY A 194 7.63 -9.63 10.71
N THR A 195 6.64 -10.29 11.31
CA THR A 195 6.00 -11.48 10.72
C THR A 195 5.29 -11.13 9.41
N GLY A 196 4.60 -9.99 9.32
CA GLY A 196 3.99 -9.54 8.07
C GLY A 196 4.99 -9.35 6.93
N VAL A 197 6.19 -8.84 7.25
CA VAL A 197 7.29 -8.71 6.27
C VAL A 197 7.80 -10.08 5.83
N VAL A 198 8.09 -10.98 6.79
CA VAL A 198 8.57 -12.34 6.49
C VAL A 198 7.53 -13.15 5.71
N ALA A 199 6.25 -12.99 6.04
CA ALA A 199 5.14 -13.64 5.34
C ALA A 199 5.05 -13.13 3.90
N ASN A 200 5.21 -11.82 3.64
CA ASN A 200 5.28 -11.32 2.27
C ASN A 200 6.47 -11.87 1.50
N MET A 201 7.65 -11.94 2.12
CA MET A 201 8.84 -12.51 1.50
C MET A 201 8.65 -13.99 1.16
N SER A 202 7.90 -14.72 1.99
CA SER A 202 7.69 -16.17 1.83
C SER A 202 6.56 -16.50 0.85
N MET A 203 5.47 -15.73 0.89
CA MET A 203 4.22 -16.05 0.18
C MET A 203 4.03 -15.26 -1.11
N GLY A 204 4.78 -14.16 -1.32
CA GLY A 204 4.67 -13.33 -2.51
C GLY A 204 3.36 -12.56 -2.62
N GLU A 205 2.50 -12.58 -1.60
CA GLU A 205 1.18 -11.96 -1.67
C GLU A 205 0.79 -11.31 -0.35
N GLY A 206 0.46 -10.00 -0.42
CA GLY A 206 0.14 -9.17 0.73
C GLY A 206 -1.19 -9.54 1.38
N TYR A 207 -2.19 -9.94 0.58
CA TYR A 207 -3.50 -10.33 1.10
C TYR A 207 -3.39 -11.55 2.04
N LEU A 208 -2.59 -12.53 1.65
CA LEU A 208 -2.35 -13.74 2.45
C LEU A 208 -1.60 -13.43 3.74
N SER A 209 -0.59 -12.55 3.67
CA SER A 209 0.14 -12.09 4.84
C SER A 209 -0.77 -11.42 5.88
N ILE A 210 -1.72 -10.59 5.44
CA ILE A 210 -2.72 -9.97 6.33
C ILE A 210 -3.62 -11.04 6.98
N ILE A 211 -4.17 -11.95 6.18
CA ILE A 211 -5.10 -13.00 6.65
C ILE A 211 -4.41 -13.88 7.70
N PHE A 212 -3.22 -14.40 7.40
CA PHE A 212 -2.52 -15.31 8.31
C PHE A 212 -1.96 -14.60 9.53
N GLY A 213 -1.38 -13.41 9.35
CA GLY A 213 -0.93 -12.61 10.48
C GLY A 213 -2.07 -12.38 11.47
N GLY A 214 -3.26 -12.04 10.97
CA GLY A 214 -4.40 -11.84 11.84
C GLY A 214 -4.86 -13.11 12.54
N GLN A 215 -4.98 -14.24 11.84
CA GLN A 215 -5.35 -15.52 12.46
C GLN A 215 -4.38 -15.98 13.55
N ILE A 216 -3.09 -15.65 13.42
CA ILE A 216 -2.04 -16.12 14.33
C ILE A 216 -1.91 -15.22 15.55
N PHE A 217 -2.01 -13.91 15.38
CA PHE A 217 -1.80 -12.96 16.46
C PHE A 217 -3.09 -12.56 17.17
N LYS A 218 -4.27 -12.90 16.65
CA LYS A 218 -5.57 -12.53 17.26
C LYS A 218 -5.64 -12.89 18.73
N ASP A 219 -5.46 -14.16 19.06
CA ASP A 219 -5.55 -14.66 20.44
C ASP A 219 -4.53 -13.96 21.35
N SER A 220 -3.31 -13.73 20.87
CA SER A 220 -2.26 -13.05 21.65
C SER A 220 -2.56 -11.56 21.92
N PHE A 221 -3.21 -10.86 20.99
CA PHE A 221 -3.65 -9.47 21.22
C PHE A 221 -4.83 -9.42 22.19
N GLU A 222 -5.72 -10.41 22.14
CA GLU A 222 -6.85 -10.54 23.09
C GLU A 222 -6.34 -10.89 24.50
N GLU A 223 -5.40 -11.82 24.64
CA GLU A 223 -4.76 -12.19 25.91
C GLU A 223 -4.02 -11.00 26.57
N ASP A 224 -3.38 -10.14 25.77
CA ASP A 224 -2.73 -8.91 26.23
C ASP A 224 -3.72 -7.72 26.36
N ARG A 225 -5.03 -7.98 26.20
CA ARG A 225 -6.12 -7.00 26.36
C ARG A 225 -5.95 -5.74 25.50
N LEU A 226 -5.37 -5.89 24.32
CA LEU A 226 -5.23 -4.81 23.34
C LEU A 226 -6.55 -4.61 22.59
N GLU A 227 -6.79 -3.37 22.17
CA GLU A 227 -7.91 -3.07 21.28
C GLU A 227 -7.74 -3.78 19.93
N LYS A 228 -8.84 -4.27 19.35
CA LYS A 228 -8.81 -5.04 18.10
C LYS A 228 -8.16 -4.27 16.93
N HIS A 229 -8.34 -2.95 16.92
CA HIS A 229 -7.72 -2.10 15.91
C HIS A 229 -6.18 -2.02 16.01
N MET A 230 -5.58 -2.44 17.12
CA MET A 230 -4.12 -2.58 17.23
C MET A 230 -3.58 -3.68 16.33
N LEU A 231 -4.27 -4.82 16.28
CA LEU A 231 -3.88 -5.94 15.42
C LEU A 231 -3.97 -5.51 13.95
N SER A 232 -5.12 -4.97 13.52
CA SER A 232 -5.29 -4.48 12.14
C SER A 232 -4.21 -3.47 11.74
N ARG A 233 -3.85 -2.54 12.64
CA ARG A 233 -2.77 -1.57 12.39
C ARG A 233 -1.42 -2.26 12.18
N CYS A 234 -1.04 -3.21 13.03
CA CYS A 234 0.21 -3.96 12.90
C CYS A 234 0.24 -4.80 11.62
N LEU A 235 -0.89 -5.38 11.21
CA LEU A 235 -0.99 -6.11 9.95
C LEU A 235 -0.77 -5.20 8.74
N GLU A 236 -1.37 -4.00 8.75
CA GLU A 236 -1.19 -3.06 7.66
C GLU A 236 0.23 -2.47 7.63
N GLU A 237 0.84 -2.25 8.79
CA GLU A 237 2.24 -1.82 8.91
C GLU A 237 3.22 -2.89 8.42
N GLY A 238 3.04 -4.15 8.83
CA GLY A 238 3.93 -5.24 8.45
C GLY A 238 3.72 -5.72 7.01
N ALA A 239 2.47 -5.99 6.63
CA ALA A 239 2.16 -6.65 5.36
C ALA A 239 1.89 -5.65 4.22
N THR A 240 1.10 -4.60 4.43
CA THR A 240 0.74 -3.70 3.29
C THR A 240 1.90 -2.83 2.84
N LEU A 241 2.73 -2.35 3.77
CA LEU A 241 3.83 -1.44 3.42
C LEU A 241 5.07 -2.15 2.86
N SER A 242 5.30 -3.41 3.26
CA SER A 242 6.46 -4.16 2.80
C SER A 242 6.25 -4.84 1.45
N THR A 243 5.00 -5.07 1.03
CA THR A 243 4.71 -5.79 -0.23
C THR A 243 5.40 -5.11 -1.40
N SER A 244 5.23 -3.80 -1.57
CA SER A 244 5.86 -3.03 -2.64
C SER A 244 7.37 -3.13 -2.72
N LEU A 245 8.07 -3.42 -1.61
CA LEU A 245 9.53 -3.48 -1.55
C LEU A 245 10.09 -4.86 -1.95
N ILE A 246 9.24 -5.87 -2.13
CA ILE A 246 9.66 -7.26 -2.37
C ILE A 246 9.43 -7.60 -3.86
N PRO A 247 10.50 -7.91 -4.64
CA PRO A 247 10.43 -8.06 -6.10
C PRO A 247 9.42 -9.08 -6.61
N TRP A 248 9.27 -10.19 -5.90
CA TRP A 248 8.41 -11.31 -6.31
C TRP A 248 6.99 -11.20 -5.74
N THR A 249 6.62 -10.07 -5.16
CA THR A 249 5.22 -9.84 -4.81
C THR A 249 4.44 -9.23 -5.97
N THR A 250 3.12 -9.40 -5.98
CA THR A 250 2.23 -8.76 -6.96
C THR A 250 2.44 -7.24 -7.01
N SER A 251 2.52 -6.57 -5.86
CA SER A 251 2.76 -5.12 -5.78
C SER A 251 4.15 -4.73 -6.28
N GLY A 252 5.20 -5.49 -5.93
CA GLY A 252 6.56 -5.25 -6.41
C GLY A 252 6.65 -5.41 -7.93
N ALA A 253 6.10 -6.50 -8.46
CA ALA A 253 6.05 -6.78 -9.90
C ALA A 253 5.24 -5.72 -10.67
N PHE A 254 4.13 -5.23 -10.10
CA PHE A 254 3.37 -4.12 -10.66
C PHE A 254 4.22 -2.85 -10.77
N ILE A 255 4.90 -2.46 -9.68
CA ILE A 255 5.71 -1.24 -9.67
C ILE A 255 6.88 -1.36 -10.64
N THR A 256 7.51 -2.54 -10.77
CA THR A 256 8.53 -2.79 -11.79
C THR A 256 7.99 -2.68 -13.20
N GLY A 257 6.78 -3.20 -13.47
CA GLY A 257 6.14 -3.05 -14.77
C GLY A 257 5.82 -1.60 -15.12
N VAL A 258 5.52 -0.76 -14.13
CA VAL A 258 5.18 0.66 -14.34
C VAL A 258 6.41 1.55 -14.42
N LEU A 259 7.37 1.39 -13.52
CA LEU A 259 8.53 2.27 -13.39
C LEU A 259 9.76 1.77 -14.18
N GLY A 260 9.74 0.54 -14.68
CA GLY A 260 10.89 -0.07 -15.37
C GLY A 260 12.08 -0.34 -14.44
N MET A 261 11.88 -0.26 -13.12
CA MET A 261 12.92 -0.44 -12.11
C MET A 261 12.56 -1.53 -11.09
N SER A 262 13.57 -2.24 -10.63
CA SER A 262 13.43 -3.26 -9.59
C SER A 262 13.05 -2.62 -8.25
N PRO A 263 12.29 -3.31 -7.36
CA PRO A 263 11.96 -2.74 -6.07
C PRO A 263 13.14 -2.40 -5.19
N LEU A 264 14.27 -3.09 -5.39
CA LEU A 264 15.50 -2.79 -4.69
C LEU A 264 16.14 -1.47 -5.12
N GLU A 265 15.87 -1.00 -6.34
CA GLU A 265 16.40 0.27 -6.87
C GLU A 265 15.63 1.47 -6.31
N PHE A 266 14.30 1.37 -6.18
CA PHE A 266 13.49 2.44 -5.59
C PHE A 266 13.33 2.32 -4.07
N ALA A 267 13.61 1.17 -3.45
CA ALA A 267 13.48 0.95 -2.01
C ALA A 267 14.17 2.03 -1.14
N PRO A 268 15.37 2.55 -1.46
CA PRO A 268 15.99 3.64 -0.70
C PRO A 268 15.15 4.92 -0.66
N TRP A 269 14.30 5.14 -1.67
CA TRP A 269 13.43 6.32 -1.79
C TRP A 269 12.02 6.08 -1.24
N ALA A 270 11.70 4.83 -0.89
CA ALA A 270 10.41 4.46 -0.32
C ALA A 270 10.34 4.76 1.20
N PHE A 271 10.72 6.00 1.60
CA PHE A 271 10.82 6.44 2.99
C PHE A 271 9.62 6.00 3.84
N PHE A 272 8.42 6.23 3.34
CA PHE A 272 7.18 5.91 4.05
C PHE A 272 7.07 4.40 4.38
N ASN A 273 7.47 3.53 3.45
CA ASN A 273 7.27 2.08 3.54
C ASN A 273 8.08 1.44 4.67
N TYR A 274 9.27 1.95 4.98
CA TYR A 274 10.10 1.43 6.06
C TYR A 274 10.11 2.32 7.32
N ILE A 275 9.93 3.64 7.19
CA ILE A 275 9.84 4.52 8.38
C ILE A 275 8.58 4.20 9.17
N ASN A 276 7.45 3.93 8.51
CA ASN A 276 6.18 3.77 9.22
C ASN A 276 6.16 2.53 10.14
N PRO A 277 6.59 1.34 9.69
CA PRO A 277 6.74 0.18 10.57
C PRO A 277 7.76 0.40 11.68
N LEU A 278 8.92 1.01 11.38
CA LEU A 278 9.95 1.30 12.38
C LEU A 278 9.47 2.31 13.44
N LEU A 279 8.75 3.34 13.01
CA LEU A 279 8.16 4.32 13.90
C LEU A 279 7.08 3.69 14.79
N SER A 280 6.23 2.83 14.23
CA SER A 280 5.22 2.10 15.01
C SER A 280 5.86 1.25 16.11
N ILE A 281 6.92 0.50 15.77
CA ILE A 281 7.71 -0.27 16.73
C ILE A 281 8.31 0.65 17.80
N GLY A 282 8.95 1.74 17.40
CA GLY A 282 9.54 2.72 18.31
C GLY A 282 8.52 3.33 19.27
N LEU A 283 7.37 3.78 18.76
CA LEU A 283 6.27 4.32 19.56
C LEU A 283 5.74 3.29 20.55
N ALA A 284 5.59 2.03 20.12
CA ALA A 284 5.16 0.94 21.00
C ALA A 284 6.14 0.71 22.16
N TYR A 285 7.46 0.71 21.90
CA TYR A 285 8.46 0.57 22.96
C TYR A 285 8.49 1.77 23.93
N MET A 286 8.17 2.97 23.44
CA MET A 286 7.99 4.16 24.28
C MET A 286 6.64 4.19 25.03
N GLY A 287 5.76 3.22 24.77
CA GLY A 287 4.43 3.14 25.37
C GLY A 287 3.39 4.07 24.73
N PHE A 288 3.69 4.66 23.58
CA PHE A 288 2.76 5.49 22.81
C PHE A 288 2.01 4.68 21.77
N GLY A 289 0.74 5.03 21.55
CA GLY A 289 -0.10 4.37 20.54
C GLY A 289 -0.49 2.93 20.87
N ILE A 290 -0.36 2.50 22.13
CA ILE A 290 -0.88 1.23 22.64
C ILE A 290 -2.28 1.49 23.22
N PHE A 291 -3.30 0.92 22.60
CA PHE A 291 -4.68 1.03 23.05
C PHE A 291 -5.12 -0.28 23.70
N ARG A 292 -5.62 -0.21 24.93
CA ARG A 292 -6.13 -1.34 25.71
C ARG A 292 -7.64 -1.24 25.89
N GLN A 293 -8.30 -2.39 26.01
CA GLN A 293 -9.74 -2.48 26.22
C GLN A 293 -10.17 -1.75 27.50
N GLN A 294 -11.30 -1.05 27.44
CA GLN A 294 -11.81 -0.24 28.56
C GLN A 294 -11.96 -1.07 29.86
N GLY A 295 -11.46 -0.53 30.97
CA GLY A 295 -11.48 -1.19 32.29
C GLY A 295 -10.13 -1.76 32.75
N PHE A 296 -9.09 -1.71 31.92
CA PHE A 296 -7.75 -2.20 32.25
C PHE A 296 -6.64 -1.19 31.90
N GLU A 297 -6.56 -0.09 32.65
CA GLU A 297 -5.35 0.74 32.68
C GLU A 297 -4.35 0.12 33.67
N THR A 298 -3.32 -0.58 33.18
CA THR A 298 -2.17 -0.92 34.03
C THR A 298 -1.18 0.26 34.07
N PRO A 299 -0.71 0.68 35.26
CA PRO A 299 0.34 1.69 35.39
C PRO A 299 1.62 1.24 34.67
N ARG A 300 2.35 2.21 34.11
CA ARG A 300 3.62 2.00 33.38
C ARG A 300 4.57 1.05 34.13
N GLY A 301 5.00 -0.02 33.46
CA GLY A 301 6.21 -0.77 33.83
C GLY A 301 6.05 -2.01 34.72
N THR A 302 4.83 -2.49 35.00
CA THR A 302 4.65 -3.73 35.80
C THR A 302 4.82 -5.00 34.95
N PRO A 303 5.69 -5.95 35.34
CA PRO A 303 5.74 -7.27 34.72
C PRO A 303 4.47 -8.07 35.01
N LEU A 304 3.91 -8.72 33.98
CA LEU A 304 2.68 -9.54 34.01
C LEU A 304 2.68 -10.72 35.01
N SER A 305 3.78 -10.99 35.72
CA SER A 305 3.79 -11.98 36.81
C SER A 305 3.00 -11.51 38.04
N SER A 306 2.72 -10.22 38.18
CA SER A 306 1.98 -9.68 39.34
C SER A 306 0.46 -9.72 39.21
N LEU A 307 -0.09 -10.05 38.02
CA LEU A 307 -1.53 -10.05 37.75
C LEU A 307 -2.16 -11.46 37.73
N LYS A 308 -1.39 -12.50 38.07
CA LYS A 308 -1.88 -13.88 38.17
C LYS A 308 -2.42 -14.27 39.55
N ASN A 309 -2.44 -13.34 40.51
CA ASN A 309 -2.81 -13.60 41.91
C ASN A 309 -3.95 -12.71 42.41
N GLU A 310 -4.96 -12.42 41.57
CA GLU A 310 -6.28 -11.96 42.02
C GLU A 310 -7.38 -12.58 41.17
#